data_AF-A0A1M6RVI4-F1
#
_entry.id   AF-A0A1M6RVI4-F1
#
_cell.length_a   1.000
_cell.length_b   1.000
_cell.length_c   1.000
_cell.angle_alpha   90.00
_cell.angle_beta   90.00
_cell.angle_gamma   90.00
#
_symmetry.space_group_name_H-M   'P 1'
#
loop_
_entity.id
_entity.type
_entity.pdbx_description
1 polymer ?
#
loop_
_entity_poly.entity_id
_entity_poly.type
_entity_poly.pdbx_seq_one_letter_code
_entity_poly.pdbx_strand_id
1 'polypeptide(L)'
;MEKLLTAFQSATQEGLKNIAGALEKFSQGVAEELARARPRAIAADGNDENLPLDAALFDSAPTVAVPKHAKFAPLTDVGHRFLMTAQGVFIEVRRPWLHVIQQLAKHNDAGPRPPYGDVEPTIELAFGRLGAALPFLQAFAEEARASLPNEHAAWIVWDQQKQQLAYKALHVSNATPGSITFDRPLLAAHESLAIDIHSHGDGAAYFSAQDDADDAGEVKISGVLGGLGEGGVPSVAFRLCVLGMFVPLKVPSDAIFKVPEPV
;
A
#
# COMPACT_ATOMS: atom_id res chain seq x y z
N MET A 1 4.95 9.53 -64.78
CA MET A 1 5.57 8.75 -63.68
C MET A 1 5.10 9.26 -62.33
N GLU A 2 5.18 10.55 -62.07
CA GLU A 2 4.72 11.20 -60.82
C GLU A 2 3.24 10.93 -60.47
N LYS A 3 2.31 11.08 -61.43
CA LYS A 3 0.88 10.75 -61.21
C LYS A 3 0.63 9.28 -60.82
N LEU A 4 1.42 8.35 -61.36
CA LEU A 4 1.33 6.92 -61.02
C LEU A 4 1.86 6.66 -59.60
N LEU A 5 2.94 7.34 -59.22
CA LEU A 5 3.51 7.25 -57.88
C LEU A 5 2.55 7.80 -56.82
N THR A 6 1.92 8.94 -57.06
CA THR A 6 0.91 9.52 -56.16
C THR A 6 -0.31 8.61 -56.02
N ALA A 7 -0.81 8.04 -57.13
CA ALA A 7 -1.94 7.11 -57.08
C ALA A 7 -1.59 5.85 -56.26
N PHE A 8 -0.39 5.29 -56.44
CA PHE A 8 0.09 4.15 -55.66
C PHE A 8 0.24 4.48 -54.16
N GLN A 9 0.82 5.64 -53.83
CA GLN A 9 0.98 6.07 -52.44
C GLN A 9 -0.36 6.27 -51.73
N SER A 10 -1.33 6.93 -52.39
CA SER A 10 -2.68 7.12 -51.84
C SER A 10 -3.39 5.79 -51.60
N ALA A 11 -3.36 4.88 -52.56
CA ALA A 11 -3.98 3.55 -52.42
C ALA A 11 -3.32 2.72 -51.30
N THR A 12 -1.99 2.82 -51.15
CA THR A 12 -1.25 2.14 -50.08
C THR A 12 -1.60 2.73 -48.71
N GLN A 13 -1.68 4.05 -48.60
CA GLN A 13 -2.04 4.74 -47.36
C GLN A 13 -3.48 4.43 -46.94
N GLU A 14 -4.41 4.36 -47.88
CA GLU A 14 -5.79 3.98 -47.64
C GLU A 14 -5.90 2.51 -47.19
N GLY A 15 -5.18 1.60 -47.84
CA GLY A 15 -5.08 0.20 -47.42
C GLY A 15 -4.55 0.04 -45.99
N LEU A 16 -3.48 0.77 -45.64
CA LEU A 16 -2.92 0.76 -44.28
C LEU A 16 -3.91 1.30 -43.24
N LYS A 17 -4.64 2.37 -43.54
CA LYS A 17 -5.68 2.91 -42.65
C LYS A 17 -6.81 1.89 -42.42
N ASN A 18 -7.24 1.21 -43.48
CA ASN A 18 -8.30 0.20 -43.39
C ASN A 18 -7.86 -1.00 -42.54
N ILE A 19 -6.62 -1.46 -42.70
CA ILE A 19 -6.05 -2.53 -41.87
C ILE A 19 -5.96 -2.08 -40.41
N ALA A 20 -5.47 -0.87 -40.15
CA ALA A 20 -5.38 -0.33 -38.79
C ALA A 20 -6.76 -0.27 -38.11
N GLY A 21 -7.78 0.26 -38.79
CA GLY A 21 -9.14 0.31 -38.25
C GLY A 21 -9.78 -1.07 -38.04
N ALA A 22 -9.46 -2.05 -38.90
CA ALA A 22 -9.92 -3.43 -38.71
C ALA A 22 -9.25 -4.09 -37.49
N LEU A 23 -7.95 -3.88 -37.29
CA LEU A 23 -7.21 -4.36 -36.13
C LEU A 23 -7.72 -3.72 -34.82
N GLU A 24 -8.02 -2.43 -34.83
CA GLU A 24 -8.58 -1.73 -33.67
C GLU A 24 -9.95 -2.30 -33.28
N LYS A 25 -10.86 -2.48 -34.24
CA LYS A 25 -12.17 -3.12 -34.00
C LYS A 25 -12.04 -4.55 -33.51
N PHE A 26 -11.13 -5.33 -34.07
CA PHE A 26 -10.86 -6.69 -33.61
C PHE A 26 -10.34 -6.69 -32.18
N SER A 27 -9.37 -5.82 -31.86
CA SER A 27 -8.82 -5.69 -30.51
C SER A 27 -9.90 -5.29 -29.50
N GLN A 28 -10.78 -4.36 -29.87
CA GLN A 28 -11.90 -3.94 -29.03
C GLN A 28 -12.90 -5.09 -28.83
N GLY A 29 -13.28 -5.80 -29.89
CA GLY A 29 -14.18 -6.95 -29.79
C GLY A 29 -13.60 -8.09 -28.94
N VAL A 30 -12.30 -8.35 -29.04
CA VAL A 30 -11.61 -9.33 -28.17
C VAL A 30 -11.61 -8.87 -26.72
N ALA A 31 -11.36 -7.59 -26.44
CA ALA A 31 -11.40 -7.05 -25.08
C ALA A 31 -12.81 -7.16 -24.48
N GLU A 32 -13.86 -6.87 -25.26
CA GLU A 32 -15.26 -7.00 -24.85
C GLU A 32 -15.64 -8.47 -24.58
N GLU A 33 -15.23 -9.40 -25.45
CA GLU A 33 -15.44 -10.85 -25.24
C GLU A 33 -14.71 -11.35 -23.99
N LEU A 34 -13.46 -10.94 -23.78
CA LEU A 34 -12.69 -11.30 -22.58
C LEU A 34 -13.31 -10.71 -21.31
N ALA A 35 -13.82 -9.47 -21.38
CA ALA A 35 -14.50 -8.82 -20.26
C ALA A 35 -15.82 -9.52 -19.91
N ARG A 36 -16.56 -10.03 -20.91
CA ARG A 36 -17.74 -10.89 -20.69
C ARG A 36 -17.37 -12.27 -20.17
N ALA A 37 -16.26 -12.83 -20.62
CA ALA A 37 -15.79 -14.15 -20.24
C ALA A 37 -15.25 -14.22 -18.80
N ARG A 38 -14.94 -13.09 -18.17
CA ARG A 38 -14.60 -13.01 -16.74
C ARG A 38 -15.85 -12.65 -15.94
N PRO A 39 -16.65 -13.64 -15.49
CA PRO A 39 -17.81 -13.34 -14.65
C PRO A 39 -17.33 -12.64 -13.37
N ARG A 40 -17.80 -11.41 -13.18
CA ARG A 40 -17.65 -10.68 -11.92
C ARG A 40 -18.78 -11.13 -10.99
N ALA A 41 -18.48 -11.31 -9.71
CA ALA A 41 -19.48 -11.68 -8.71
C ALA A 41 -20.27 -10.44 -8.24
N ILE A 42 -20.91 -9.72 -9.17
CA ILE A 42 -21.74 -8.55 -8.91
C ILE A 42 -23.20 -8.96 -9.01
N ALA A 43 -23.96 -8.77 -7.94
CA ALA A 43 -25.36 -9.15 -7.86
C ALA A 43 -26.28 -8.01 -8.35
N ALA A 44 -26.16 -7.64 -9.63
CA ALA A 44 -26.95 -6.60 -10.27
C ALA A 44 -27.63 -7.13 -11.55
N ASP A 45 -28.67 -6.44 -12.01
CA ASP A 45 -29.25 -6.70 -13.34
C ASP A 45 -28.19 -6.39 -14.41
N GLY A 46 -28.05 -7.27 -15.40
CA GLY A 46 -27.09 -7.09 -16.50
C GLY A 46 -27.38 -5.87 -17.37
N ASN A 47 -28.58 -5.30 -17.29
CA ASN A 47 -28.97 -4.10 -18.04
C ASN A 47 -28.99 -2.82 -17.18
N ASP A 48 -28.56 -2.89 -15.91
CA ASP A 48 -28.48 -1.70 -15.06
C ASP A 48 -27.45 -0.70 -15.62
N GLU A 49 -27.84 0.56 -15.72
CA GLU A 49 -26.99 1.63 -16.27
C GLU A 49 -25.75 1.93 -15.41
N ASN A 50 -25.78 1.58 -14.11
CA ASN A 50 -24.69 1.78 -13.17
C ASN A 50 -23.76 0.57 -13.03
N LEU A 51 -24.11 -0.59 -13.62
CA LEU A 51 -23.26 -1.79 -13.59
C LEU A 51 -21.80 -1.53 -14.04
N PRO A 52 -21.50 -0.65 -15.03
CA PRO A 52 -20.12 -0.33 -15.38
C PRO A 52 -19.33 0.31 -14.23
N LEU A 53 -19.97 1.11 -13.37
CA LEU A 53 -19.33 1.72 -12.21
C LEU A 53 -19.02 0.65 -11.15
N ASP A 54 -19.97 -0.24 -10.87
CA ASP A 54 -19.75 -1.37 -9.95
C ASP A 54 -18.65 -2.32 -10.46
N ALA A 55 -18.59 -2.55 -11.77
CA ALA A 55 -17.53 -3.33 -12.39
C ALA A 55 -16.16 -2.67 -12.21
N ALA A 56 -16.06 -1.35 -12.39
CA ALA A 56 -14.82 -0.61 -12.14
C ALA A 56 -14.39 -0.65 -10.66
N LEU A 57 -15.35 -0.56 -9.73
CA LEU A 57 -15.07 -0.71 -8.29
C LEU A 57 -14.60 -2.13 -7.98
N PHE A 58 -15.28 -3.16 -8.49
CA PHE A 58 -14.87 -4.55 -8.32
C PHE A 58 -13.47 -4.82 -8.88
N ASP A 59 -13.15 -4.29 -10.06
CA ASP A 59 -11.84 -4.46 -10.67
C ASP A 59 -10.72 -3.77 -9.87
N SER A 60 -11.05 -2.68 -9.14
CA SER A 60 -10.08 -1.98 -8.28
C SER A 60 -9.74 -2.73 -6.99
N ALA A 61 -10.68 -3.51 -6.45
CA ALA A 61 -10.54 -4.24 -5.19
C ALA A 61 -11.40 -5.53 -5.21
N PRO A 62 -11.02 -6.55 -6.02
CA PRO A 62 -11.88 -7.70 -6.28
C PRO A 62 -12.05 -8.57 -5.04
N THR A 63 -13.16 -9.29 -4.97
CA THR A 63 -13.34 -10.39 -4.01
C THR A 63 -13.13 -11.72 -4.71
N VAL A 64 -12.25 -12.57 -4.19
CA VAL A 64 -11.94 -13.89 -4.75
C VAL A 64 -12.08 -14.99 -3.70
N ALA A 65 -12.55 -16.16 -4.12
CA ALA A 65 -12.61 -17.34 -3.26
C ALA A 65 -11.23 -18.00 -3.16
N VAL A 66 -10.81 -18.34 -1.93
CA VAL A 66 -9.59 -19.12 -1.73
C VAL A 66 -9.84 -20.58 -2.17
N PRO A 67 -8.96 -21.16 -3.00
CA PRO A 67 -9.14 -22.52 -3.48
C PRO A 67 -9.00 -23.53 -2.33
N LYS A 68 -9.95 -24.47 -2.24
CA LYS A 68 -9.93 -25.56 -1.26
C LYS A 68 -8.95 -26.69 -1.59
N HIS A 69 -8.73 -26.94 -2.89
CA HIS A 69 -7.95 -28.08 -3.37
C HIS A 69 -6.74 -27.67 -4.21
N ALA A 70 -6.88 -26.61 -5.02
CA ALA A 70 -5.75 -26.06 -5.77
C ALA A 70 -4.84 -25.24 -4.86
N LYS A 71 -3.59 -25.04 -5.28
CA LYS A 71 -2.66 -24.15 -4.58
C LYS A 71 -3.16 -22.70 -4.67
N PHE A 72 -3.16 -21.99 -3.54
CA PHE A 72 -3.42 -20.55 -3.51
C PHE A 72 -2.34 -19.80 -4.32
N ALA A 73 -2.79 -18.92 -5.22
CA ALA A 73 -1.93 -18.07 -6.02
C ALA A 73 -1.91 -16.66 -5.41
N PRO A 74 -0.80 -16.21 -4.80
CA PRO A 74 -0.70 -14.90 -4.17
C PRO A 74 -0.74 -13.77 -5.18
N LEU A 75 -1.13 -12.58 -4.72
CA LEU A 75 -1.13 -11.36 -5.52
C LEU A 75 0.31 -10.92 -5.84
N THR A 76 0.63 -10.82 -7.13
CA THR A 76 1.96 -10.43 -7.62
C THR A 76 2.07 -8.94 -7.90
N ASP A 77 1.01 -8.35 -8.45
CA ASP A 77 0.96 -6.96 -8.86
C ASP A 77 0.52 -6.05 -7.71
N VAL A 78 0.93 -4.78 -7.76
CA VAL A 78 0.53 -3.79 -6.76
C VAL A 78 -0.98 -3.62 -6.77
N GLY A 79 -1.60 -3.73 -5.60
CA GLY A 79 -3.04 -3.68 -5.47
C GLY A 79 -3.50 -4.29 -4.16
N HIS A 80 -4.79 -4.57 -4.08
CA HIS A 80 -5.37 -5.33 -3.00
C HIS A 80 -6.61 -6.08 -3.47
N ARG A 81 -6.98 -7.12 -2.75
CA ARG A 81 -8.20 -7.89 -2.98
C ARG A 81 -8.72 -8.48 -1.67
N PHE A 82 -10.02 -8.70 -1.63
CA PHE A 82 -10.66 -9.45 -0.56
C PHE A 82 -10.60 -10.94 -0.87
N LEU A 83 -10.25 -11.73 0.14
CA LEU A 83 -10.20 -13.19 0.07
C LEU A 83 -11.34 -13.76 0.90
N MET A 84 -12.24 -14.49 0.26
CA MET A 84 -13.26 -15.26 0.96
C MET A 84 -12.73 -16.67 1.25
N THR A 85 -12.69 -17.02 2.54
CA THR A 85 -12.14 -18.28 3.06
C THR A 85 -13.21 -19.10 3.79
N ALA A 86 -12.90 -20.34 4.19
CA ALA A 86 -13.78 -21.08 5.09
C ALA A 86 -13.80 -20.48 6.51
N GLN A 87 -12.78 -19.73 6.93
CA GLN A 87 -12.74 -19.08 8.25
C GLN A 87 -13.31 -17.67 8.31
N GLY A 88 -13.48 -16.98 7.19
CA GLY A 88 -13.87 -15.59 7.20
C GLY A 88 -13.46 -14.83 5.94
N VAL A 89 -13.48 -13.50 6.07
CA VAL A 89 -12.97 -12.57 5.07
C VAL A 89 -11.57 -12.14 5.48
N PHE A 90 -10.66 -12.18 4.52
CA PHE A 90 -9.29 -11.70 4.65
C PHE A 90 -9.05 -10.60 3.61
N ILE A 91 -8.06 -9.75 3.85
CA ILE A 91 -7.53 -8.80 2.87
C ILE A 91 -6.13 -9.26 2.47
N GLU A 92 -5.84 -9.24 1.18
CA GLU A 92 -4.49 -9.39 0.65
C GLU A 92 -4.07 -8.06 0.00
N VAL A 93 -2.94 -7.52 0.41
CA VAL A 93 -2.41 -6.26 -0.11
C VAL A 93 -0.99 -6.47 -0.59
N ARG A 94 -0.69 -5.88 -1.75
CA ARG A 94 0.65 -5.87 -2.36
C ARG A 94 1.09 -4.43 -2.59
N ARG A 95 2.29 -4.10 -2.12
CA ARG A 95 3.07 -2.90 -2.45
C ARG A 95 4.47 -3.35 -2.87
N PRO A 96 5.28 -2.49 -3.52
CA PRO A 96 6.64 -2.85 -3.91
C PRO A 96 7.52 -3.37 -2.76
N TRP A 97 7.21 -2.99 -1.52
CA TRP A 97 7.93 -3.41 -0.31
C TRP A 97 7.16 -4.35 0.61
N LEU A 98 5.86 -4.62 0.36
CA LEU A 98 4.98 -5.34 1.27
C LEU A 98 4.12 -6.37 0.54
N HIS A 99 4.03 -7.57 1.10
CA HIS A 99 2.93 -8.49 0.86
C HIS A 99 2.30 -8.85 2.20
N VAL A 100 1.03 -8.54 2.38
CA VAL A 100 0.31 -8.82 3.62
C VAL A 100 -1.00 -9.53 3.33
N ILE A 101 -1.28 -10.56 4.12
CA ILE A 101 -2.58 -11.21 4.22
C ILE A 101 -3.02 -11.08 5.68
N GLN A 102 -4.20 -10.51 5.92
CA GLN A 102 -4.72 -10.35 7.28
C GLN A 102 -6.21 -10.67 7.35
N GLN A 103 -6.63 -11.29 8.46
CA GLN A 103 -8.03 -11.58 8.69
C GLN A 103 -8.78 -10.29 9.02
N LEU A 104 -9.76 -9.94 8.18
CA LEU A 104 -10.62 -8.76 8.35
C LEU A 104 -11.82 -9.10 9.25
N ALA A 105 -12.46 -10.23 8.99
CA ALA A 105 -13.61 -10.70 9.76
C ALA A 105 -13.63 -12.22 9.83
N LYS A 106 -13.87 -12.78 11.02
CA LYS A 106 -14.04 -14.22 11.22
C LYS A 106 -15.52 -14.59 11.08
N HIS A 107 -15.82 -15.70 10.43
CA HIS A 107 -17.17 -16.28 10.45
C HIS A 107 -17.54 -16.75 11.86
N ASN A 108 -18.83 -16.72 12.19
CA ASN A 108 -19.35 -17.27 13.43
C ASN A 108 -19.01 -18.78 13.54
N ASP A 109 -18.59 -19.22 14.72
CA ASP A 109 -18.22 -20.61 15.01
C ASP A 109 -19.37 -21.59 14.73
N ALA A 110 -20.62 -21.21 15.02
CA ALA A 110 -21.80 -22.04 14.78
C ALA A 110 -22.46 -21.84 13.40
N GLY A 111 -21.92 -20.94 12.56
CA GLY A 111 -22.50 -20.58 11.27
C GLY A 111 -22.14 -21.54 10.13
N PRO A 112 -22.89 -21.51 9.01
CA PRO A 112 -22.53 -22.25 7.81
C PRO A 112 -21.17 -21.78 7.28
N ARG A 113 -20.39 -22.73 6.77
CA ARG A 113 -19.04 -22.48 6.23
C ARG A 113 -19.06 -22.59 4.71
N PRO A 114 -18.57 -21.57 3.97
CA PRO A 114 -18.47 -21.69 2.52
C PRO A 114 -17.45 -22.79 2.17
N PRO A 115 -17.61 -23.50 1.03
CA PRO A 115 -16.76 -24.62 0.64
C PRO A 115 -15.41 -24.17 0.05
N TYR A 116 -14.83 -23.08 0.57
CA TYR A 116 -13.56 -22.52 0.14
C TYR A 116 -12.39 -23.07 0.97
N GLY A 117 -11.17 -22.75 0.56
CA GLY A 117 -9.97 -23.04 1.32
C GLY A 117 -9.69 -22.01 2.40
N ASP A 118 -8.58 -22.21 3.10
CA ASP A 118 -8.07 -21.30 4.13
C ASP A 118 -6.72 -20.71 3.70
N VAL A 119 -6.35 -19.57 4.30
CA VAL A 119 -5.04 -18.93 4.17
C VAL A 119 -4.57 -18.46 5.55
N GLU A 120 -3.27 -18.44 5.74
CA GLU A 120 -2.67 -17.94 6.98
C GLU A 120 -2.38 -16.44 6.89
N PRO A 121 -2.63 -15.67 7.98
CA PRO A 121 -2.13 -14.32 8.08
C PRO A 121 -0.62 -14.25 7.87
N THR A 122 -0.16 -13.33 7.02
CA THR A 122 1.24 -13.23 6.62
C THR A 122 1.64 -11.76 6.47
N ILE A 123 2.85 -11.40 6.88
CA ILE A 123 3.47 -10.11 6.60
C ILE A 123 4.87 -10.38 6.06
N GLU A 124 5.10 -10.06 4.79
CA GLU A 124 6.40 -10.18 4.12
C GLU A 124 6.88 -8.80 3.70
N LEU A 125 8.08 -8.43 4.13
CA LEU A 125 8.72 -7.17 3.77
C LEU A 125 9.82 -7.45 2.75
N ALA A 126 9.89 -6.68 1.66
CA ALA A 126 10.92 -6.85 0.63
C ALA A 126 12.34 -6.61 1.18
N PHE A 127 12.46 -5.75 2.20
CA PHE A 127 13.70 -5.51 2.96
C PHE A 127 13.90 -6.52 4.12
N GLY A 128 13.13 -7.62 4.15
CA GLY A 128 13.24 -8.69 5.12
C GLY A 128 12.56 -8.37 6.45
N ARG A 129 13.29 -7.78 7.39
CA ARG A 129 12.80 -7.50 8.76
C ARG A 129 12.78 -6.00 8.99
N LEU A 130 11.89 -5.52 9.87
CA LEU A 130 11.82 -4.11 10.27
C LEU A 130 13.16 -3.57 10.82
N GLY A 131 14.02 -4.44 11.37
CA GLY A 131 15.38 -4.08 11.80
C GLY A 131 16.27 -3.51 10.68
N ALA A 132 15.97 -3.76 9.40
CA ALA A 132 16.67 -3.11 8.28
C ALA A 132 16.46 -1.59 8.25
N ALA A 133 15.37 -1.09 8.86
CA ALA A 133 15.09 0.33 8.96
C ALA A 133 15.82 1.01 10.14
N LEU A 134 16.45 0.23 11.04
CA LEU A 134 16.97 0.73 12.31
C LEU A 134 17.96 1.91 12.16
N PRO A 135 18.92 1.91 11.20
CA PRO A 135 19.82 3.05 11.02
C PRO A 135 19.07 4.36 10.71
N PHE A 136 17.97 4.28 9.95
CA PHE A 136 17.15 5.45 9.62
C PHE A 136 16.32 5.92 10.82
N LEU A 137 15.80 4.98 11.62
CA LEU A 137 15.07 5.28 12.85
C LEU A 137 15.98 5.93 13.90
N GLN A 138 17.23 5.48 14.00
CA GLN A 138 18.25 6.08 14.86
C GLN A 138 18.63 7.50 14.40
N ALA A 139 18.82 7.70 13.09
CA ALA A 139 19.06 9.04 12.54
C ALA A 139 17.88 9.98 12.81
N PHE A 140 16.64 9.51 12.58
CA PHE A 140 15.43 10.27 12.89
C PHE A 140 15.35 10.64 14.38
N ALA A 141 15.71 9.73 15.29
CA ALA A 141 15.68 10.01 16.72
C ALA A 141 16.60 11.17 17.12
N GLU A 142 17.78 11.29 16.51
CA GLU A 142 18.69 12.42 16.75
C GLU A 142 18.15 13.72 16.15
N GLU A 143 17.56 13.68 14.95
CA GLU A 143 16.90 14.85 14.36
C GLU A 143 15.71 15.31 15.20
N ALA A 144 14.88 14.40 15.69
CA ALA A 144 13.72 14.70 16.54
C ALA A 144 14.14 15.34 17.87
N ARG A 145 15.26 14.89 18.47
CA ARG A 145 15.83 15.55 19.66
C ARG A 145 16.32 16.97 19.35
N ALA A 146 16.93 17.18 18.19
CA ALA A 146 17.38 18.51 17.77
C ALA A 146 16.22 19.48 17.49
N SER A 147 15.03 18.95 17.18
CA SER A 147 13.81 19.72 16.90
C SER A 147 12.99 20.08 18.15
N LEU A 148 13.40 19.64 19.34
CA LEU A 148 12.69 19.95 20.59
C LEU A 148 12.54 21.47 20.80
N PRO A 149 11.41 21.92 21.38
CA PRO A 149 10.31 21.13 21.93
C PRO A 149 9.26 20.70 20.90
N ASN A 150 9.46 21.02 19.62
CA ASN A 150 8.46 20.78 18.58
C ASN A 150 8.55 19.36 18.03
N GLU A 151 7.45 18.91 17.42
CA GLU A 151 7.41 17.66 16.67
C GLU A 151 8.32 17.72 15.43
N HIS A 152 8.82 16.55 15.02
CA HIS A 152 9.57 16.33 13.78
C HIS A 152 8.96 15.16 13.01
N ALA A 153 9.11 15.15 11.68
CA ALA A 153 8.61 14.06 10.84
C ALA A 153 9.57 13.73 9.70
N ALA A 154 9.60 12.47 9.30
CA ALA A 154 10.35 11.99 8.15
C ALA A 154 9.66 10.79 7.50
N TRP A 155 10.06 10.52 6.25
CA TRP A 155 9.67 9.30 5.55
C TRP A 155 10.87 8.38 5.36
N ILE A 156 10.62 7.07 5.44
CA ILE A 156 11.52 6.05 4.95
C ILE A 156 10.82 5.38 3.76
N VAL A 157 11.45 5.49 2.59
CA VAL A 157 10.89 4.99 1.34
C VAL A 157 11.63 3.76 0.88
N TRP A 158 10.94 2.88 0.18
CA TRP A 158 11.53 1.78 -0.57
C TRP A 158 11.86 2.22 -1.99
N ASP A 159 13.11 2.05 -2.40
CA ASP A 159 13.57 2.23 -3.78
C ASP A 159 13.57 0.86 -4.48
N GLN A 160 12.63 0.65 -5.40
CA GLN A 160 12.49 -0.61 -6.13
C GLN A 160 13.64 -0.88 -7.10
N GLN A 161 14.32 0.14 -7.61
CA GLN A 161 15.46 -0.06 -8.51
C GLN A 161 16.70 -0.53 -7.74
N LYS A 162 16.94 0.07 -6.58
CA LYS A 162 18.09 -0.25 -5.72
C LYS A 162 17.80 -1.39 -4.74
N GLN A 163 16.53 -1.79 -4.59
CA GLN A 163 16.09 -2.78 -3.60
C GLN A 163 16.55 -2.44 -2.17
N GLN A 164 16.41 -1.17 -1.79
CA GLN A 164 16.85 -0.69 -0.48
C GLN A 164 15.90 0.36 0.09
N LEU A 165 15.98 0.54 1.40
CA LEU A 165 15.33 1.67 2.09
C LEU A 165 16.18 2.95 1.93
N ALA A 166 15.51 4.09 1.90
CA ALA A 166 16.14 5.40 1.86
C ALA A 166 15.38 6.38 2.78
N TYR A 167 16.14 7.22 3.48
CA TYR A 167 15.60 8.29 4.31
C TYR A 167 15.24 9.50 3.46
N LYS A 168 14.05 10.08 3.69
CA LYS A 168 13.61 11.35 3.10
C LYS A 168 13.16 12.29 4.21
N ALA A 169 13.94 13.34 4.41
CA ALA A 169 13.53 14.46 5.24
C ALA A 169 12.34 15.18 4.58
N LEU A 170 11.41 15.65 5.41
CA LEU A 170 10.20 16.34 4.97
C LEU A 170 10.36 17.85 5.11
N HIS A 171 9.69 18.59 4.23
CA HIS A 171 9.57 20.04 4.39
C HIS A 171 8.45 20.33 5.39
N VAL A 172 8.83 20.75 6.59
CA VAL A 172 7.90 21.08 7.67
C VAL A 172 7.45 22.53 7.51
N SER A 173 6.16 22.74 7.26
CA SER A 173 5.57 24.07 7.10
C SER A 173 5.16 24.69 8.43
N ASN A 174 4.74 23.86 9.39
CA ASN A 174 4.47 24.27 10.76
C ASN A 174 4.73 23.12 11.73
N ALA A 175 5.33 23.41 12.88
CA ALA A 175 5.52 22.43 13.95
C ALA A 175 5.32 23.10 15.31
N THR A 176 4.59 22.40 16.16
CA THR A 176 4.37 22.74 17.57
C THR A 176 4.69 21.50 18.41
N PRO A 177 4.65 21.57 19.75
CA PRO A 177 4.87 20.38 20.59
C PRO A 177 3.78 19.30 20.50
N GLY A 178 2.65 19.55 19.84
CA GLY A 178 1.55 18.58 19.74
C GLY A 178 0.86 18.55 18.38
N SER A 179 1.50 19.14 17.37
CA SER A 179 1.06 19.03 15.98
C SER A 179 2.18 19.38 15.01
N ILE A 180 2.22 18.66 13.91
CA ILE A 180 3.11 18.95 12.78
C ILE A 180 2.31 18.99 11.47
N THR A 181 2.71 19.89 10.59
CA THR A 181 2.23 19.97 9.22
C THR A 181 3.43 20.00 8.30
N PHE A 182 3.44 19.11 7.32
CA PHE A 182 4.54 18.96 6.39
C PHE A 182 4.04 18.65 4.99
N ASP A 183 4.85 18.99 4.00
CA ASP A 183 4.57 18.68 2.62
C ASP A 183 4.91 17.20 2.36
N ARG A 184 3.92 16.46 1.86
CA ARG A 184 4.12 15.08 1.40
C ARG A 184 4.84 15.11 0.04
N PRO A 185 6.12 14.72 -0.06
CA PRO A 185 6.86 14.83 -1.31
C PRO A 185 6.30 13.89 -2.38
N LEU A 186 6.32 14.33 -3.64
CA LEU A 186 6.03 13.45 -4.76
C LEU A 186 7.17 12.44 -4.91
N LEU A 187 6.86 11.16 -4.71
CA LEU A 187 7.82 10.08 -4.88
C LEU A 187 8.03 9.76 -6.36
N ALA A 188 9.26 9.37 -6.72
CA ALA A 188 9.52 8.85 -8.06
C ALA A 188 8.74 7.55 -8.30
N ALA A 189 8.49 7.19 -9.57
CA ALA A 189 7.68 6.00 -9.90
C ALA A 189 8.23 4.67 -9.35
N HIS A 190 9.52 4.60 -9.02
CA HIS A 190 10.17 3.44 -8.42
C HIS A 190 10.28 3.54 -6.88
N GLU A 191 9.86 4.66 -6.29
CA GLU A 191 9.86 4.87 -4.86
C GLU A 191 8.46 4.59 -4.28
N SER A 192 8.41 4.07 -3.06
CA SER A 192 7.15 3.87 -2.35
C SER A 192 7.33 4.17 -0.87
N LEU A 193 6.40 4.90 -0.28
CA LEU A 193 6.40 5.13 1.17
C LEU A 193 6.29 3.77 1.89
N ALA A 194 7.27 3.48 2.74
CA ALA A 194 7.31 2.26 3.54
C ALA A 194 7.05 2.57 5.02
N ILE A 195 7.70 3.59 5.55
CA ILE A 195 7.54 4.03 6.94
C ILE A 195 7.32 5.53 6.97
N ASP A 196 6.25 5.96 7.64
CA ASP A 196 5.97 7.34 8.00
C ASP A 196 6.21 7.47 9.50
N ILE A 197 7.08 8.40 9.90
CA ILE A 197 7.50 8.53 11.29
C ILE A 197 7.45 9.97 11.74
N HIS A 198 6.87 10.20 12.92
CA HIS A 198 6.89 11.49 13.60
C HIS A 198 7.25 11.36 15.09
N SER A 199 7.45 12.50 15.75
CA SER A 199 7.78 12.54 17.18
C SER A 199 6.85 13.43 17.98
N HIS A 200 6.55 13.10 19.23
CA HIS A 200 5.76 13.91 20.17
C HIS A 200 6.60 14.79 21.13
N GLY A 201 7.88 15.04 20.79
CA GLY A 201 8.79 15.78 21.65
C GLY A 201 8.90 15.18 23.06
N ASP A 202 8.52 15.95 24.09
CA ASP A 202 8.53 15.54 25.49
C ASP A 202 7.43 14.52 25.84
N GLY A 203 6.34 14.48 25.07
CA GLY A 203 5.20 13.58 25.28
C GLY A 203 5.54 12.13 24.93
N ALA A 204 4.88 11.16 25.57
CA ALA A 204 5.06 9.75 25.27
C ALA A 204 4.59 9.38 23.83
N ALA A 205 5.13 8.31 23.27
CA ALA A 205 4.73 7.81 21.96
C ALA A 205 3.36 7.12 22.04
N TYR A 206 2.39 7.61 21.26
CA TYR A 206 1.08 7.00 21.06
C TYR A 206 0.51 7.47 19.72
N PHE A 207 -0.54 6.81 19.23
CA PHE A 207 -1.32 7.29 18.08
C PHE A 207 -2.57 8.00 18.59
N SER A 208 -2.77 9.24 18.15
CA SER A 208 -3.96 10.06 18.41
C SER A 208 -5.09 9.72 17.44
N ALA A 209 -6.29 10.28 17.71
CA ALA A 209 -7.42 10.15 16.79
C ALA A 209 -7.15 10.81 15.42
N GLN A 210 -6.28 11.83 15.37
CA GLN A 210 -5.87 12.45 14.12
C GLN A 210 -4.96 11.49 13.33
N ASP A 211 -4.01 10.84 14.00
CA ASP A 211 -3.15 9.83 13.37
C ASP A 211 -3.97 8.65 12.83
N ASP A 212 -4.99 8.21 13.57
CA ASP A 212 -5.93 7.18 13.12
C ASP A 212 -6.68 7.59 11.85
N ALA A 213 -7.13 8.84 11.76
CA ALA A 213 -7.82 9.35 10.59
C ALA A 213 -6.88 9.45 9.38
N ASP A 214 -5.65 9.93 9.60
CA ASP A 214 -4.63 10.08 8.55
C ASP A 214 -4.13 8.73 8.02
N ASP A 215 -4.16 7.69 8.85
CA ASP A 215 -3.72 6.33 8.51
C ASP A 215 -4.83 5.44 7.93
N ALA A 216 -6.11 5.84 8.05
CA ALA A 216 -7.26 4.99 7.73
C ALA A 216 -7.32 4.53 6.25
N GLY A 217 -6.74 5.28 5.32
CA GLY A 217 -6.68 4.91 3.89
C GLY A 217 -5.34 4.35 3.43
N GLU A 218 -4.32 4.38 4.29
CA GLU A 218 -2.92 4.20 3.90
C GLU A 218 -2.48 2.74 3.99
N VAL A 219 -1.42 2.41 3.24
CA VAL A 219 -0.68 1.14 3.38
C VAL A 219 0.78 1.47 3.61
N LYS A 220 1.15 1.59 4.88
CA LYS A 220 2.46 2.01 5.37
C LYS A 220 2.69 1.49 6.78
N ILE A 221 3.93 1.54 7.25
CA ILE A 221 4.23 1.42 8.67
C ILE A 221 4.20 2.84 9.25
N SER A 222 3.38 3.08 10.28
CA SER A 222 3.43 4.33 11.03
C SER A 222 4.26 4.13 12.29
N GLY A 223 5.11 5.10 12.61
CA GLY A 223 5.96 5.12 13.80
C GLY A 223 5.84 6.43 14.55
N VAL A 224 5.83 6.37 15.88
CA VAL A 224 5.89 7.54 16.76
C VAL A 224 7.03 7.37 17.74
N LEU A 225 7.89 8.38 17.86
CA LEU A 225 8.88 8.48 18.93
C LEU A 225 8.43 9.53 19.96
N GLY A 226 8.61 9.26 21.25
CA GLY A 226 8.20 10.20 22.30
C GLY A 226 9.10 10.10 23.54
N GLY A 227 8.92 11.02 24.47
CA GLY A 227 9.72 11.12 25.69
C GLY A 227 11.16 11.53 25.41
N LEU A 228 11.36 12.41 24.42
CA LEU A 228 12.67 12.81 23.91
C LEU A 228 13.30 13.97 24.70
N GLY A 229 12.52 14.66 25.52
CA GLY A 229 12.94 15.76 26.39
C GLY A 229 14.02 15.41 27.40
N GLU A 230 14.61 16.44 28.00
CA GLU A 230 15.62 16.29 29.04
C GLU A 230 15.04 15.54 30.26
N GLY A 231 15.68 14.44 30.66
CA GLY A 231 15.21 13.57 31.75
C GLY A 231 14.00 12.70 31.39
N GLY A 232 13.52 12.73 30.14
CA GLY A 232 12.45 11.89 29.64
C GLY A 232 12.86 10.42 29.51
N VAL A 233 11.85 9.53 29.46
CA VAL A 233 12.04 8.10 29.15
C VAL A 233 11.61 7.88 27.71
N PRO A 234 12.56 7.64 26.77
CA PRO A 234 12.21 7.46 25.37
C PRO A 234 11.29 6.26 25.15
N SER A 235 10.24 6.47 24.37
CA SER A 235 9.19 5.49 24.07
C SER A 235 8.90 5.45 22.58
N VAL A 236 8.38 4.31 22.12
CA VAL A 236 8.07 4.09 20.70
C VAL A 236 6.72 3.42 20.53
N ALA A 237 5.99 3.79 19.47
CA ALA A 237 4.77 3.13 19.04
C ALA A 237 4.86 2.87 17.54
N PHE A 238 4.60 1.63 17.11
CA PHE A 238 4.60 1.26 15.69
C PHE A 238 3.37 0.44 15.33
N ARG A 239 2.84 0.67 14.14
CA ARG A 239 1.76 -0.12 13.55
C ARG A 239 1.95 -0.28 12.06
N LEU A 240 1.50 -1.41 11.52
CA LEU A 240 1.28 -1.58 10.09
C LEU A 240 -0.17 -1.15 9.78
N CYS A 241 -0.31 -0.15 8.93
CA CYS A 241 -1.59 0.31 8.40
C CYS A 241 -1.92 -0.48 7.13
N VAL A 242 -3.12 -1.05 7.08
CA VAL A 242 -3.61 -1.86 5.97
C VAL A 242 -5.05 -1.43 5.66
N LEU A 243 -5.20 -0.31 4.96
CA LEU A 243 -6.52 0.18 4.49
C LEU A 243 -7.54 0.30 5.63
N GLY A 244 -7.13 0.92 6.74
CA GLY A 244 -7.97 1.15 7.92
C GLY A 244 -7.86 0.08 9.00
N MET A 245 -7.16 -1.02 8.72
CA MET A 245 -6.73 -1.97 9.75
C MET A 245 -5.39 -1.56 10.33
N PHE A 246 -5.26 -1.62 11.66
CA PHE A 246 -4.01 -1.35 12.37
C PHE A 246 -3.48 -2.62 13.03
N VAL A 247 -2.32 -3.10 12.59
CA VAL A 247 -1.63 -4.25 13.18
C VAL A 247 -0.46 -3.71 14.03
N PRO A 248 -0.51 -3.82 15.37
CA PRO A 248 0.58 -3.35 16.22
C PRO A 248 1.90 -4.07 15.90
N LEU A 249 2.98 -3.31 15.73
CA LEU A 249 4.33 -3.84 15.53
C LEU A 249 5.16 -3.62 16.79
N LYS A 250 5.76 -4.70 17.30
CA LYS A 250 6.63 -4.62 18.47
C LYS A 250 8.02 -4.18 18.03
N VAL A 251 8.38 -2.95 18.38
CA VAL A 251 9.72 -2.40 18.17
C VAL A 251 10.35 -2.12 19.54
N PRO A 252 11.51 -2.71 19.85
CA PRO A 252 12.23 -2.44 21.10
C PRO A 252 12.77 -1.00 21.10
N SER A 253 12.41 -0.20 22.11
CA SER A 253 12.81 1.21 22.18
C SER A 253 14.34 1.38 22.33
N ASP A 254 14.98 0.47 23.06
CA ASP A 254 16.43 0.38 23.26
C ASP A 254 17.21 0.09 21.97
N ALA A 255 16.58 -0.47 20.94
CA ALA A 255 17.22 -0.60 19.64
C ALA A 255 17.32 0.75 18.90
N ILE A 256 16.35 1.64 19.11
CA ILE A 256 16.29 2.96 18.44
C ILE A 256 17.10 3.99 19.23
N PHE A 257 16.92 4.04 20.54
CA PHE A 257 17.66 4.95 21.40
C PHE A 257 18.86 4.19 21.96
N LYS A 258 20.07 4.54 21.53
CA LYS A 258 21.29 4.01 22.15
C LYS A 258 21.23 4.28 23.65
N VAL A 259 21.07 3.24 24.46
CA VAL A 259 21.19 3.34 25.91
C VAL A 259 22.66 3.67 26.19
N PRO A 260 22.99 4.75 26.92
CA PRO A 260 24.35 4.94 27.40
C PRO A 260 24.74 3.70 28.21
N GLU A 261 25.89 3.07 27.90
CA GLU A 261 26.40 2.00 28.75
C GLU A 261 26.49 2.53 30.19
N PRO A 262 26.06 1.75 31.20
CA PRO A 262 26.29 2.13 32.58
C PRO A 262 27.80 2.25 32.81
N VAL A 263 28.24 3.46 33.18
CA VAL A 263 29.61 3.76 33.62
C VAL A 263 29.91 3.04 34.93
#